data_AF-A0A0D8BIN7-F1
#
_entry.id   AF-A0A0D8BIN7-F1
#
_cell.length_a   1.000
_cell.length_b   1.000
_cell.length_c   1.000
_cell.angle_alpha   90.00
_cell.angle_beta   90.00
_cell.angle_gamma   90.00
#
_symmetry.space_group_name_H-M   'P 1'
#
loop_
_entity.id
_entity.type
_entity.pdbx_description
1 polymer ?
#
loop_
_entity_poly.entity_id
_entity_poly.type
_entity_poly.pdbx_seq_one_letter_code
_entity_poly.pdbx_strand_id
1 'polypeptide(L)'
;MAGSDRAVPFYCPYCGEEDIVPEPAPDGAGSGHGHWACRACRRAFRLSLTALAVAAGPVGATPAGRRGATGDQTARRGAARDDEETS
;
A
#
# COMPACT_ATOMS: atom_id res chain seq x y z
N MET A 1 33.17 21.51 -3.70
CA MET A 1 32.13 21.20 -4.70
C MET A 1 31.58 19.81 -4.39
N ALA A 2 30.61 19.71 -3.48
CA ALA A 2 29.93 18.45 -3.19
C ALA A 2 28.76 18.34 -4.17
N GLY A 3 28.97 17.57 -5.25
CA GLY A 3 27.88 17.22 -6.17
C GLY A 3 26.77 16.52 -5.39
N SER A 4 25.53 16.75 -5.81
CA SER A 4 24.30 16.24 -5.20
C SER A 4 24.27 14.71 -5.13
N ASP A 5 24.98 14.14 -4.16
CA ASP A 5 24.97 12.71 -3.88
C ASP A 5 23.57 12.34 -3.41
N ARG A 6 22.87 11.53 -4.21
CA ARG A 6 21.55 11.03 -3.85
C ARG A 6 21.75 10.01 -2.74
N ALA A 7 21.03 10.16 -1.64
CA ALA A 7 21.08 9.21 -0.54
C ALA A 7 20.92 7.77 -1.06
N VAL A 8 21.89 6.93 -0.71
CA VAL A 8 21.87 5.51 -1.01
C VAL A 8 20.81 4.84 -0.13
N PRO A 9 19.92 3.99 -0.68
CA PRO A 9 19.03 3.19 0.14
C PRO A 9 19.84 2.20 0.98
N PHE A 10 19.57 2.13 2.28
CA PHE A 10 20.33 1.24 3.16
C PHE A 10 19.93 -0.24 3.02
N TYR A 11 18.66 -0.55 2.71
CA TYR A 11 18.15 -1.93 2.67
C TYR A 11 17.33 -2.24 1.42
N CYS A 12 17.50 -3.44 0.87
CA CYS A 12 16.76 -3.91 -0.28
C CYS A 12 15.28 -4.09 0.11
N PRO A 13 14.32 -3.45 -0.60
CA PRO A 13 12.90 -3.54 -0.26
C PRO A 13 12.30 -4.95 -0.43
N TYR A 14 13.06 -5.87 -1.03
CA TYR A 14 12.58 -7.23 -1.31
C TYR A 14 13.19 -8.31 -0.42
N CYS A 15 14.40 -8.12 0.11
CA CYS A 15 15.07 -9.16 0.91
C CYS A 15 15.69 -8.66 2.22
N GLY A 16 15.74 -7.35 2.44
CA GLY A 16 16.30 -6.76 3.66
C GLY A 16 17.82 -6.66 3.69
N GLU A 17 18.54 -7.15 2.67
CA GLU A 17 20.01 -7.07 2.59
C GLU A 17 20.49 -5.66 2.20
N GLU A 18 21.70 -5.31 2.63
CA GLU A 18 22.33 -3.99 2.43
C GLU A 18 23.16 -3.88 1.13
N ASP A 19 23.34 -5.00 0.42
CA ASP A 19 24.15 -5.07 -0.82
C ASP A 19 23.37 -4.54 -2.04
N ILE A 20 23.20 -3.21 -2.09
CA ILE A 20 22.51 -2.46 -3.14
C ILE A 20 23.50 -1.56 -3.88
N VAL A 21 23.48 -1.63 -5.21
CA VAL A 21 24.35 -0.86 -6.10
C VAL A 21 23.54 -0.01 -7.08
N PRO A 22 24.00 1.20 -7.46
CA PRO A 22 23.35 2.01 -8.46
C PRO A 22 23.58 1.41 -9.86
N GLU A 23 22.55 1.48 -10.70
CA GLU A 23 22.59 1.00 -12.10
C GLU A 23 22.45 2.17 -13.08
N PRO A 24 23.05 2.08 -14.28
CA PRO A 24 22.84 3.07 -15.34
C PRO A 24 21.37 3.08 -15.80
N ALA A 25 20.87 4.25 -16.19
CA ALA A 25 19.53 4.33 -16.78
C ALA A 25 19.51 3.60 -18.15
N PRO A 26 18.42 2.89 -18.47
CA PRO A 26 18.33 2.08 -19.68
C PRO A 26 18.38 2.89 -20.99
N ASP A 27 18.17 4.21 -20.94
CA ASP A 27 18.23 5.14 -22.08
C ASP A 27 19.59 5.84 -22.23
N GLY A 28 20.58 5.55 -21.36
CA GLY A 28 21.93 6.10 -21.44
C GLY A 28 22.04 7.59 -21.06
N ALA A 29 20.97 8.22 -20.58
CA ALA A 29 20.96 9.62 -20.18
C ALA A 29 21.47 9.78 -18.72
N GLY A 30 22.78 9.93 -18.55
CA GLY A 30 23.41 10.39 -17.30
C GLY A 30 23.46 9.37 -16.14
N SER A 31 23.88 9.85 -14.96
CA SER A 31 23.93 9.05 -13.72
C SER A 31 22.52 8.55 -13.39
N GLY A 32 22.29 7.25 -13.57
CA GLY A 32 20.99 6.60 -13.59
C GLY A 32 20.02 7.14 -12.55
N HIS A 33 18.95 7.80 -13.01
CA HIS A 33 18.01 8.49 -12.15
C HIS A 33 17.20 7.51 -11.30
N GLY A 34 17.76 7.14 -10.15
CA GLY A 34 17.14 6.28 -9.14
C GLY A 34 17.11 4.80 -9.49
N HIS A 35 17.93 4.32 -10.42
CA HIS A 35 18.01 2.89 -10.76
C HIS A 35 19.01 2.16 -9.84
N TRP A 36 18.59 1.02 -9.30
CA TRP A 36 19.36 0.24 -8.33
C TRP A 36 19.19 -1.27 -8.56
N ALA A 37 20.18 -2.04 -8.15
CA ALA A 37 20.12 -3.50 -8.10
C ALA A 37 20.62 -4.02 -6.75
N CYS A 38 19.98 -5.07 -6.23
CA CYS A 38 20.47 -5.81 -5.07
C CYS A 38 21.25 -7.05 -5.53
N ARG A 39 22.49 -7.23 -5.08
CA ARG A 39 23.31 -8.39 -5.49
C ARG A 39 22.91 -9.68 -4.79
N ALA A 40 22.39 -9.61 -3.56
CA ALA A 40 21.97 -10.78 -2.80
C ALA A 40 20.77 -11.49 -3.47
N CYS A 41 19.71 -10.74 -3.79
CA CYS A 41 18.49 -11.31 -4.39
C CYS A 41 18.35 -11.07 -5.91
N ARG A 42 19.33 -10.38 -6.53
CA ARG A 42 19.41 -10.11 -7.98
C ARG A 42 18.22 -9.35 -8.58
N ARG A 43 17.52 -8.56 -7.77
CA ARG A 43 16.39 -7.73 -8.22
C ARG A 43 16.85 -6.31 -8.51
N ALA A 44 16.43 -5.78 -9.66
CA ALA A 44 16.60 -4.38 -10.03
C ALA A 44 15.30 -3.59 -9.77
N PHE A 45 15.42 -2.34 -9.36
CA PHE A 45 14.30 -1.46 -9.04
C PHE A 45 14.64 0.02 -9.29
N ARG A 46 13.60 0.87 -9.29
CA ARG A 46 13.74 2.32 -9.45
C ARG A 46 13.09 3.07 -8.29
N LEU A 47 13.78 4.08 -7.78
CA LEU A 47 13.30 5.01 -6.76
C LEU A 47 13.01 6.37 -7.35
N SER A 48 11.86 6.92 -6.96
CA SER A 48 11.40 8.25 -7.35
C SER A 48 10.87 8.98 -6.13
N LEU A 49 11.32 10.22 -5.92
CA LEU A 49 10.66 11.13 -4.97
C LEU A 49 9.35 11.59 -5.60
N THR A 50 8.22 11.27 -4.97
CA THR A 50 6.89 11.67 -5.47
C THR A 50 6.45 13.02 -4.91
N ALA A 51 6.59 13.24 -3.60
CA ALA A 51 6.27 14.49 -2.91
C ALA A 51 6.96 14.50 -1.53
N LEU A 52 7.04 15.68 -0.91
CA LEU A 52 7.38 15.80 0.52
C LEU A 52 6.12 15.55 1.35
N ALA A 53 6.20 14.65 2.32
CA ALA A 53 5.13 14.47 3.28
C ALA A 53 5.09 15.69 4.22
N VAL A 54 3.97 16.41 4.22
CA VAL A 54 3.66 17.40 5.27
C VAL A 54 2.92 16.65 6.37
N ALA A 55 3.32 16.83 7.62
CA ALA A 55 2.57 16.28 8.75
C ALA A 55 1.16 16.90 8.72
N ALA A 56 0.15 16.12 8.32
CA ALA A 56 -1.22 16.47 8.61
C ALA A 56 -1.34 16.43 10.14
N GLY A 57 -1.49 17.58 10.78
CA GLY A 57 -1.98 17.63 12.16
C GLY A 57 -3.25 16.78 12.25
N PRO A 58 -3.55 16.13 13.40
CA PRO A 58 -4.69 15.24 13.51
C PRO A 58 -5.94 16.00 13.06
N VAL A 59 -6.43 15.71 11.85
CA VAL A 59 -7.68 16.25 11.35
C VAL A 59 -8.71 15.66 12.29
N GLY A 60 -9.25 16.51 13.17
CA GLY A 60 -10.04 16.09 14.32
C GLY A 60 -10.98 14.96 13.92
N ALA A 61 -10.73 13.78 14.48
CA ALA A 61 -11.66 12.68 14.36
C ALA A 61 -12.94 13.15 15.06
N THR A 62 -13.92 13.63 14.28
CA THR A 62 -15.28 13.77 14.75
C THR A 62 -15.73 12.37 15.18
N PRO A 63 -15.99 12.10 16.46
CA PRO A 63 -16.54 10.81 16.84
C PRO A 63 -17.93 10.74 16.22
N ALA A 64 -18.08 9.89 15.19
CA ALA A 64 -19.37 9.53 14.66
C ALA A 64 -20.15 8.88 15.81
N GLY A 65 -21.14 9.61 16.33
CA GLY A 65 -22.01 9.17 17.41
C GLY A 65 -22.56 7.78 17.12
N ARG A 66 -22.36 6.87 18.06
CA ARG A 66 -22.85 5.49 18.02
C ARG A 66 -24.38 5.52 17.97
N ARG A 67 -24.96 5.44 16.76
CA ARG A 67 -26.40 5.19 16.62
C ARG A 67 -26.69 3.77 17.08
N GLY A 68 -27.56 3.66 18.08
CA GLY A 68 -27.90 2.44 18.78
C GLY A 68 -28.46 1.38 17.84
N ALA A 69 -28.01 0.15 18.06
CA ALA A 69 -28.68 -1.04 17.57
C ALA A 69 -29.92 -1.30 18.45
N THR A 70 -31.07 -0.89 17.96
CA THR A 70 -32.38 -1.45 18.32
C THR A 70 -32.84 -2.16 17.05
N GLY A 71 -32.73 -3.48 16.92
CA GLY A 71 -33.46 -4.44 17.74
C GLY A 71 -34.81 -4.70 17.07
N ASP A 72 -34.81 -5.36 15.91
CA ASP A 72 -36.02 -5.99 15.37
C ASP A 72 -35.64 -7.28 14.62
N GLN A 73 -35.63 -8.38 15.38
CA GLN A 73 -35.50 -9.74 14.85
C GLN A 73 -36.60 -10.61 15.48
N THR A 74 -37.85 -10.23 15.27
CA THR A 74 -39.00 -11.00 15.80
C THR A 74 -40.16 -11.01 14.82
N ALA A 75 -39.95 -11.45 13.57
CA ALA A 75 -41.08 -11.68 12.65
C ALA A 75 -40.81 -12.62 11.45
N ARG A 76 -39.94 -13.64 11.55
CA ARG A 76 -39.85 -14.69 10.49
C ARG A 76 -39.94 -16.12 11.01
N ARG A 77 -40.84 -16.34 11.99
CA ARG A 77 -41.39 -17.66 12.27
C ARG A 77 -42.82 -17.70 11.75
N GLY A 78 -43.07 -18.55 10.75
CA GLY A 78 -44.42 -19.03 10.44
C GLY A 78 -44.82 -18.92 8.96
N ALA A 79 -44.52 -19.95 8.18
CA ALA A 79 -45.38 -20.47 7.11
C ALA A 79 -44.79 -21.80 6.61
N ALA A 80 -45.03 -22.85 7.38
CA ALA A 80 -45.17 -24.19 6.85
C ALA A 80 -46.68 -24.42 6.62
N ARG A 81 -47.02 -25.29 5.66
CA ARG A 81 -48.36 -25.79 5.26
C ARG A 81 -48.99 -25.02 4.09
N ASP A 82 -49.51 -25.61 3.01
CA ASP A 82 -49.90 -26.98 2.60
C ASP A 82 -49.74 -27.03 1.05
N ASP A 83 -49.17 -28.06 0.44
CA ASP A 83 -49.83 -29.27 -0.10
C ASP A 83 -50.78 -29.02 -1.30
N GLU A 84 -50.41 -29.63 -2.44
CA GLU A 84 -51.28 -30.36 -3.37
C GLU A 84 -52.43 -29.61 -4.09
N GLU A 85 -52.25 -29.30 -5.39
CA GLU A 85 -53.26 -29.51 -6.46
C GLU A 85 -52.73 -29.01 -7.83
N THR A 86 -52.33 -29.92 -8.73
CA THR A 86 -52.43 -29.71 -10.20
C THR A 86 -52.43 -31.09 -10.87
N SER A 87 -53.63 -31.55 -11.25
CA SER A 87 -53.84 -32.41 -12.42
C SER A 87 -54.09 -31.55 -13.65
#